data_AF-A0A1H7MBS3-F1
#
_entry.id   AF-A0A1H7MBS3-F1
#
_cell.length_a   1.000
_cell.length_b   1.000
_cell.length_c   1.000
_cell.angle_alpha   90.00
_cell.angle_beta   90.00
_cell.angle_gamma   90.00
#
_symmetry.space_group_name_H-M   'P 1'
#
loop_
_entity.id
_entity.type
_entity.pdbx_description
1 polymer ?
#
loop_
_entity_poly.entity_id
_entity_poly.type
_entity_poly.pdbx_seq_one_letter_code
_entity_poly.pdbx_strand_id
1 'polypeptide(L)'
;METLTDRDFYPDWHDALDLLNRDLAASEPGVEPFALLLNEYGVYVGFPSWGAQGNALPEQPEAGLHQIADAAQESAMEFLWRTWPVCPEHGLGVHPRSEGEQVLWWCAGRGVGEGHGTPVGTFEARRTMSRRASKRRQGKVSRDPDLR
;
A
#
# COMPACT_ATOMS: atom_id res chain seq x y z
N MET A 1 23.53 2.45 -5.33
CA MET A 1 22.69 1.79 -6.34
C MET A 1 22.31 2.85 -7.36
N GLU A 2 22.26 2.47 -8.63
CA GLU A 2 21.87 3.38 -9.71
C GLU A 2 20.36 3.27 -9.94
N THR A 3 19.69 4.38 -10.21
CA THR A 3 18.27 4.36 -10.59
C THR A 3 18.13 4.01 -12.06
N LEU A 4 17.44 2.92 -12.37
CA LEU A 4 17.08 2.57 -13.74
C LEU A 4 15.90 3.44 -14.18
N THR A 5 16.19 4.44 -15.01
CA THR A 5 15.18 5.37 -15.55
C THR A 5 14.75 5.04 -16.97
N ASP A 6 15.55 4.26 -17.69
CA ASP A 6 15.26 3.87 -19.06
C ASP A 6 14.21 2.75 -19.08
N ARG A 7 13.00 3.10 -19.51
CA ARG A 7 11.83 2.21 -19.51
C ARG A 7 11.90 1.12 -20.57
N ASP A 8 12.84 1.21 -21.52
CA ASP A 8 13.09 0.13 -22.47
C ASP A 8 13.67 -1.10 -21.75
N PHE A 9 14.28 -0.90 -20.57
CA PHE A 9 14.68 -1.97 -19.67
C PHE A 9 13.52 -2.30 -18.72
N TYR A 10 13.04 -3.55 -18.77
CA TYR A 10 11.95 -4.05 -17.91
C TYR A 10 10.66 -3.21 -17.99
N PRO A 11 10.04 -3.05 -19.18
CA PRO A 11 8.85 -2.22 -19.33
C PRO A 11 7.71 -2.64 -18.40
N ASP A 12 7.47 -3.95 -18.24
CA ASP A 12 6.45 -4.48 -17.33
C ASP A 12 6.72 -4.14 -15.85
N TRP A 13 7.99 -4.01 -15.45
CA TRP A 13 8.34 -3.62 -14.09
C TRP A 13 8.10 -2.13 -13.86
N HIS A 14 8.38 -1.30 -14.87
CA HIS A 14 8.04 0.11 -14.80
C HIS A 14 6.52 0.34 -14.74
N ASP A 15 5.74 -0.43 -15.50
CA ASP A 15 4.28 -0.36 -15.44
C ASP A 15 3.75 -0.80 -14.07
N ALA A 16 4.33 -1.86 -13.47
CA ALA A 16 4.04 -2.25 -12.09
C ALA A 16 4.38 -1.15 -11.08
N LEU A 17 5.53 -0.48 -11.24
CA LEU A 17 5.91 0.68 -10.43
C LEU A 17 4.90 1.82 -10.53
N ASP A 18 4.33 2.08 -11.70
CA ASP A 18 3.31 3.11 -11.88
C ASP A 18 2.02 2.79 -11.11
N LEU A 19 1.67 1.51 -10.94
CA LEU A 19 0.57 1.08 -10.06
C LEU A 19 0.94 1.35 -8.60
N LEU A 20 2.10 0.89 -8.16
CA LEU A 20 2.55 0.99 -6.77
C LEU A 20 2.74 2.44 -6.33
N ASN A 21 3.26 3.29 -7.22
CA ASN A 21 3.45 4.71 -6.96
C ASN A 21 2.12 5.46 -6.83
N ARG A 22 1.04 5.02 -7.50
CA ARG A 22 -0.30 5.55 -7.25
C ARG A 22 -0.79 5.21 -5.84
N ASP A 23 -0.60 3.97 -5.41
CA ASP A 23 -1.00 3.52 -4.07
C ASP A 23 -0.19 4.22 -2.97
N LEU A 24 1.12 4.35 -3.18
CA LEU A 24 2.02 5.06 -2.29
C LEU A 24 1.63 6.53 -2.19
N ALA A 25 1.42 7.23 -3.30
CA ALA A 25 1.03 8.64 -3.27
C ALA A 25 -0.34 8.85 -2.61
N ALA A 26 -1.27 7.90 -2.76
CA ALA A 26 -2.58 7.97 -2.13
C ALA A 26 -2.49 7.83 -0.60
N SER A 27 -1.65 6.90 -0.12
CA SER A 27 -1.51 6.55 1.30
C SER A 27 -0.47 7.36 2.06
N GLU A 28 0.60 7.77 1.39
CA GLU A 28 1.77 8.42 1.96
C GLU A 28 2.17 9.67 1.16
N PRO A 29 1.32 10.71 1.19
CA PRO A 29 1.59 11.95 0.47
C PRO A 29 2.89 12.59 0.99
N GLY A 30 3.80 12.87 0.06
CA GLY A 30 5.11 13.49 0.34
C GLY A 30 6.27 12.52 0.44
N VAL A 31 6.02 11.21 0.37
CA VAL A 31 7.08 10.21 0.14
C VAL A 31 7.45 10.21 -1.35
N GLU A 32 8.75 10.08 -1.64
CA GLU A 32 9.23 9.97 -3.03
C GLU A 32 8.72 8.67 -3.68
N PRO A 33 8.49 8.63 -5.00
CA PRO A 33 8.06 7.41 -5.65
C PRO A 33 9.12 6.31 -5.54
N PHE A 34 8.67 5.06 -5.52
CA PHE A 34 9.53 3.91 -5.76
C PHE A 34 10.20 4.02 -7.13
N ALA A 35 11.40 3.46 -7.20
CA ALA A 35 12.18 3.30 -8.42
C ALA A 35 12.82 1.90 -8.47
N LEU A 36 13.18 1.49 -9.69
CA LEU A 36 14.03 0.33 -9.90
C LEU A 36 15.48 0.75 -9.65
N LEU A 37 16.16 0.03 -8.77
CA LEU A 37 17.53 0.32 -8.35
C LEU A 37 18.44 -0.84 -8.75
N LEU A 38 19.47 -0.56 -9.56
CA LEU A 38 20.44 -1.54 -10.04
C LEU A 38 21.73 -1.50 -9.22
N ASN A 39 22.27 -2.68 -8.94
CA ASN A 39 23.66 -2.88 -8.52
C ASN A 39 24.21 -4.19 -9.13
N GLU A 40 25.41 -4.60 -8.70
CA GLU A 40 26.08 -5.82 -9.19
C GLU A 40 25.34 -7.14 -8.89
N TYR A 41 24.36 -7.11 -7.97
CA TYR A 41 23.58 -8.28 -7.55
C TYR A 41 22.21 -8.37 -8.21
N GLY A 42 21.76 -7.32 -8.93
CA GLY A 42 20.50 -7.31 -9.66
C GLY A 42 19.71 -6.02 -9.48
N VAL A 43 18.41 -6.11 -9.80
CA VAL A 43 17.46 -5.00 -9.75
C VAL A 43 16.59 -5.13 -8.51
N TYR A 44 16.35 -4.02 -7.82
CA TYR A 44 15.57 -3.95 -6.59
C TYR A 44 14.46 -2.91 -6.73
N VAL A 45 13.43 -2.99 -5.90
CA VAL A 45 12.42 -1.93 -5.76
C VAL A 45 12.69 -1.18 -4.46
N GLY A 46 12.86 0.14 -4.55
CA GLY A 46 13.14 0.97 -3.38
C GLY A 46 12.94 2.44 -3.67
N PHE A 47 13.45 3.29 -2.80
CA PHE A 47 13.39 4.75 -2.95
C PHE A 47 14.73 5.29 -3.45
N PRO A 48 14.77 6.23 -4.41
CA PRO A 48 16.02 6.81 -4.91
C PRO A 48 16.93 7.36 -3.82
N SER A 49 16.37 8.02 -2.79
CA SER A 49 17.16 8.67 -1.74
C SER A 49 17.50 7.75 -0.57
N TRP A 50 16.74 6.66 -0.37
CA TRP A 50 16.89 5.79 0.81
C TRP A 50 17.43 4.39 0.48
N GLY A 51 17.33 3.95 -0.77
CA GLY A 51 17.73 2.62 -1.20
C GLY A 51 16.57 1.62 -1.21
N ALA A 52 16.91 0.34 -1.20
CA ALA A 52 15.95 -0.77 -1.18
C ALA A 52 16.22 -1.70 0.00
N GLN A 53 15.18 -2.38 0.45
CA GLN A 53 15.25 -3.49 1.41
C GLN A 53 14.83 -4.79 0.71
N GLY A 54 15.38 -5.91 1.18
CA GLY A 54 15.02 -7.24 0.68
C GLY A 54 15.97 -7.79 -0.37
N ASN A 55 15.47 -8.73 -1.17
CA ASN A 55 16.24 -9.40 -2.21
C ASN A 55 16.11 -8.68 -3.56
N ALA A 56 17.06 -8.96 -4.47
CA ALA A 56 16.90 -8.58 -5.86
C ALA A 56 15.62 -9.24 -6.42
N LEU A 57 14.94 -8.53 -7.31
CA LEU A 57 13.85 -9.09 -8.09
C LEU A 57 14.38 -10.31 -8.87
N PRO A 58 13.62 -11.42 -8.90
CA PRO A 58 13.87 -12.49 -9.86
C PRO A 58 13.98 -11.91 -11.28
N GLU A 59 14.81 -12.50 -12.12
CA GLU A 59 14.88 -12.07 -13.53
C GLU A 59 13.51 -12.27 -14.23
N GLN A 60 13.34 -11.67 -15.40
CA GLN A 60 12.16 -11.92 -16.23
C GLN A 60 12.28 -13.30 -16.91
N PRO A 61 11.17 -14.06 -17.05
CA PRO A 61 9.78 -13.67 -16.81
C PRO A 61 9.24 -13.90 -15.38
N GLU A 62 10.09 -14.26 -14.42
CA GLU A 62 9.65 -14.76 -13.10
C GLU A 62 9.07 -13.68 -12.18
N ALA A 63 9.56 -12.43 -12.28
CA ALA A 63 9.03 -11.33 -11.48
C ALA A 63 7.85 -10.62 -12.17
N GLY A 64 6.64 -10.89 -11.68
CA GLY A 64 5.43 -10.15 -12.03
C GLY A 64 5.04 -9.11 -10.98
N LEU A 65 3.85 -8.50 -11.16
CA LEU A 65 3.33 -7.47 -10.26
C LEU A 65 3.33 -7.90 -8.78
N HIS A 66 3.10 -9.18 -8.47
CA HIS A 66 3.10 -9.68 -7.10
C HIS A 66 4.48 -9.52 -6.43
N GLN A 67 5.55 -9.97 -7.09
CA GLN A 67 6.92 -9.90 -6.57
C GLN A 67 7.39 -8.45 -6.42
N ILE A 68 7.02 -7.59 -7.37
CA ILE A 68 7.37 -6.17 -7.34
C ILE A 68 6.62 -5.46 -6.21
N ALA A 69 5.34 -5.78 -6.00
CA ALA A 69 4.54 -5.25 -4.91
C ALA A 69 5.08 -5.69 -3.53
N ASP A 70 5.52 -6.94 -3.42
CA ASP A 70 6.14 -7.48 -2.21
C ASP A 70 7.46 -6.76 -1.89
N ALA A 71 8.37 -6.65 -2.87
CA ALA A 71 9.62 -5.91 -2.71
C ALA A 71 9.40 -4.42 -2.37
N ALA A 72 8.41 -3.77 -3.01
CA ALA A 72 8.04 -2.40 -2.68
C ALA A 72 7.53 -2.26 -1.25
N GLN A 73 6.72 -3.21 -0.79
CA GLN A 73 6.20 -3.23 0.58
C GLN A 73 7.33 -3.41 1.60
N GLU A 74 8.29 -4.31 1.37
CA GLU A 74 9.45 -4.48 2.25
C GLU A 74 10.25 -3.18 2.38
N SER A 75 10.58 -2.55 1.26
CA SER A 75 11.27 -1.25 1.22
C SER A 75 10.48 -0.14 1.93
N ALA A 76 9.18 -0.04 1.69
CA ALA A 76 8.33 0.95 2.37
C ALA A 76 8.33 0.77 3.88
N MET A 77 8.16 -0.47 4.34
CA MET A 77 8.07 -0.76 5.78
C MET A 77 9.38 -0.48 6.51
N GLU A 78 10.52 -0.79 5.89
CA GLU A 78 11.84 -0.49 6.44
C GLU A 78 12.08 1.02 6.53
N PHE A 79 11.92 1.76 5.43
CA PHE A 79 12.32 3.18 5.41
C PHE A 79 11.28 4.11 6.04
N LEU A 80 10.00 3.75 6.01
CA LEU A 80 8.94 4.54 6.65
C LEU A 80 8.76 4.18 8.14
N TRP A 81 9.39 3.11 8.63
CA TRP A 81 9.27 2.61 10.00
C TRP A 81 7.82 2.37 10.46
N ARG A 82 6.97 1.93 9.53
CA ARG A 82 5.54 1.66 9.78
C ARG A 82 4.99 0.65 8.80
N THR A 83 3.86 0.03 9.15
CA THR A 83 3.13 -0.84 8.25
C THR A 83 2.64 -0.07 7.03
N TRP A 84 2.88 -0.61 5.84
CA TRP A 84 2.37 -0.08 4.59
C TRP A 84 2.10 -1.20 3.58
N PRO A 85 1.01 -1.13 2.79
CA PRO A 85 -0.16 -0.27 3.01
C PRO A 85 -0.99 -0.73 4.22
N VAL A 86 -1.92 0.10 4.69
CA VAL A 86 -2.83 -0.23 5.79
C VAL A 86 -4.28 -0.23 5.31
N CYS A 87 -4.93 -1.39 5.38
CA CYS A 87 -6.34 -1.57 4.99
C CYS A 87 -7.22 -0.47 5.59
N PRO A 88 -7.94 0.33 4.77
CA PRO A 88 -8.70 1.47 5.27
C PRO A 88 -9.90 1.06 6.14
N GLU A 89 -10.45 -0.13 5.88
CA GLU A 89 -11.58 -0.68 6.62
C GLU A 89 -11.16 -1.22 7.99
N HIS A 90 -10.13 -2.05 8.05
CA HIS A 90 -9.76 -2.79 9.25
C HIS A 90 -8.63 -2.15 10.07
N GLY A 91 -7.83 -1.27 9.46
CA GLY A 91 -6.63 -0.69 10.07
C GLY A 91 -5.51 -1.71 10.28
N LEU A 92 -5.47 -2.76 9.46
CA LEU A 92 -4.45 -3.82 9.49
C LEU A 92 -3.54 -3.70 8.26
N GLY A 93 -2.30 -4.17 8.38
CA GLY A 93 -1.43 -4.35 7.22
C GLY A 93 -2.10 -5.23 6.16
N VAL A 94 -1.94 -4.83 4.90
CA VAL A 94 -2.31 -5.66 3.74
C VAL A 94 -1.05 -6.29 3.17
N HIS A 95 -1.18 -7.42 2.49
CA HIS A 95 -0.09 -8.05 1.75
C HIS A 95 -0.52 -8.27 0.30
N PRO A 96 0.42 -8.26 -0.66
CA PRO A 96 0.09 -8.58 -2.03
C PRO A 96 -0.41 -10.03 -2.11
N ARG A 97 -1.50 -10.25 -2.84
CA ARG A 97 -2.10 -11.56 -3.02
C ARG A 97 -2.60 -11.70 -4.45
N SER A 98 -2.21 -12.78 -5.11
CA SER A 98 -2.74 -13.10 -6.44
C SER A 98 -4.15 -13.68 -6.32
N GLU A 99 -5.09 -13.13 -7.08
CA GLU A 99 -6.46 -13.62 -7.22
C GLU A 99 -6.84 -13.62 -8.71
N GLY A 100 -6.77 -14.81 -9.33
CA GLY A 100 -6.88 -14.94 -10.77
C GLY A 100 -5.73 -14.20 -11.48
N GLU A 101 -6.07 -13.32 -12.41
CA GLU A 101 -5.12 -12.49 -13.17
C GLU A 101 -4.77 -11.17 -12.47
N GLN A 102 -5.34 -10.91 -11.29
CA GLN A 102 -5.14 -9.67 -10.54
C GLN A 102 -4.23 -9.89 -9.34
N VAL A 103 -3.52 -8.82 -8.96
CA VAL A 103 -2.83 -8.73 -7.68
C VAL A 103 -3.58 -7.72 -6.81
N LEU A 104 -3.94 -8.15 -5.61
CA LEU A 104 -4.66 -7.35 -4.63
C LEU A 104 -3.76 -7.05 -3.42
N TRP A 105 -3.95 -5.88 -2.84
CA TRP A 105 -3.65 -5.64 -1.44
C TRP A 105 -4.71 -6.29 -0.55
N TRP A 106 -4.34 -7.38 0.11
CA TRP A 106 -5.27 -8.20 0.90
C TRP A 106 -5.01 -8.11 2.41
N CYS A 107 -6.06 -7.83 3.17
CA CYS A 107 -6.08 -7.94 4.63
C CYS A 107 -6.95 -9.12 5.05
N ALA A 108 -6.54 -9.84 6.11
CA ALA A 108 -7.26 -11.01 6.62
C ALA A 108 -8.58 -10.68 7.36
N GLY A 109 -8.84 -9.41 7.69
CA GLY A 109 -9.99 -9.00 8.49
C GLY A 109 -9.81 -9.29 9.99
N ARG A 110 -10.87 -9.15 10.78
CA ARG A 110 -10.88 -9.47 12.22
C ARG A 110 -11.46 -10.86 12.52
N GLY A 111 -11.94 -11.55 11.50
CA GLY A 111 -12.55 -12.87 11.59
C GLY A 111 -12.62 -13.57 10.24
N VAL A 112 -13.03 -14.84 10.27
CA VAL A 112 -13.15 -15.66 9.06
C VAL A 112 -14.16 -15.05 8.10
N GLY A 113 -13.75 -14.82 6.85
CA GLY A 113 -14.60 -14.22 5.81
C GLY A 113 -14.69 -12.70 5.86
N GLU A 114 -14.01 -12.04 6.79
CA GLU A 114 -13.96 -10.56 6.87
C GLU A 114 -12.77 -9.96 6.12
N GLY A 115 -12.10 -10.76 5.29
CA GLY A 115 -10.97 -10.27 4.50
C GLY A 115 -11.39 -9.19 3.51
N HIS A 116 -10.50 -8.26 3.23
CA HIS A 116 -10.74 -7.18 2.28
C HIS A 116 -9.55 -7.05 1.33
N GLY A 117 -9.86 -7.11 0.03
CA GLY A 117 -8.91 -6.94 -1.06
C GLY A 117 -9.19 -5.68 -1.86
N THR A 118 -8.13 -4.97 -2.27
CA THR A 118 -8.21 -3.87 -3.22
C THR A 118 -7.15 -4.09 -4.30
N PRO A 119 -7.45 -3.94 -5.60
CA PRO A 119 -6.45 -4.07 -6.65
C PRO A 119 -5.25 -3.15 -6.43
N VAL A 120 -4.05 -3.65 -6.74
CA VAL A 120 -2.84 -2.82 -6.77
C VAL A 120 -3.01 -1.74 -7.84
N GLY A 121 -2.69 -0.49 -7.48
CA GLY A 121 -2.89 0.70 -8.30
C GLY A 121 -4.23 1.41 -8.10
N THR A 122 -5.12 0.85 -7.27
CA THR A 122 -6.41 1.47 -6.92
C THR A 122 -6.57 1.67 -5.41
N PHE A 123 -5.47 1.64 -4.64
CA PHE A 123 -5.51 1.78 -3.21
C PHE A 123 -5.90 3.21 -2.82
N GLU A 124 -6.92 3.34 -1.98
CA GLU A 124 -7.31 4.61 -1.41
C GLU A 124 -6.98 4.63 0.07
N ALA A 125 -6.27 5.67 0.50
CA ALA A 125 -6.06 5.89 1.93
C ALA A 125 -7.38 6.02 2.64
N ARG A 126 -7.40 5.57 3.90
CA ARG A 126 -8.51 5.88 4.80
C ARG A 126 -8.64 7.39 4.87
N ARG A 127 -9.69 7.95 4.26
CA ARG A 127 -10.10 9.33 4.55
C ARG A 127 -10.28 9.38 6.06
N THR A 128 -9.39 10.10 6.76
CA THR A 128 -9.50 10.30 8.20
C THR A 128 -10.96 10.60 8.51
N MET A 129 -11.60 9.73 9.29
CA MET A 129 -12.98 9.89 9.75
C MET A 129 -13.08 11.19 10.54
N SER A 130 -13.23 12.29 9.82
CA SER A 130 -13.47 13.60 10.40
C SER A 130 -14.86 13.56 11.01
N ARG A 131 -14.89 13.40 12.34
CA ARG A 131 -15.94 13.92 13.25
C ARG A 131 -17.39 13.43 13.08
N ARG A 132 -17.71 12.40 12.30
CA ARG A 132 -19.10 11.87 12.26
C ARG A 132 -19.50 10.98 13.44
N ALA A 133 -18.53 10.48 14.23
CA ALA A 133 -18.82 9.76 15.47
C ALA A 133 -19.35 10.67 16.61
N SER A 134 -19.14 11.99 16.52
CA SER A 134 -19.55 12.95 17.56
C SER A 134 -21.04 13.27 17.55
N LYS A 135 -21.79 12.91 16.50
CA LYS A 135 -23.23 13.23 16.40
C LYS A 135 -24.15 12.22 17.10
N ARG A 136 -23.63 11.07 17.55
CA ARG A 136 -24.44 10.00 18.19
C ARG A 136 -24.59 10.14 19.72
N ARG A 137 -23.96 11.14 20.36
CA ARG A 137 -24.05 11.37 21.81
C ARG A 137 -24.82 12.62 22.26
N GLN A 138 -25.31 13.48 21.37
CA GLN A 138 -26.07 14.70 21.74
C GLN A 138 -27.59 14.61 21.49
N GLY A 139 -28.15 13.41 21.29
CA GLY A 139 -29.56 13.23 20.91
C GLY A 139 -30.47 12.55 21.93
N LYS A 140 -30.11 12.49 23.23
CA LYS A 140 -30.99 11.85 24.23
C LYS A 140 -30.90 12.47 25.63
N VAL A 141 -31.27 13.74 25.74
CA VAL A 141 -31.97 14.25 26.93
C VAL A 141 -33.08 15.17 26.44
N SER A 142 -34.28 14.62 26.31
CA SER A 142 -35.51 15.40 26.36
C SER A 142 -36.44 14.68 27.31
N ARG A 143 -36.76 15.36 28.41
CA ARG A 143 -37.95 15.22 29.25
C ARG A 143 -37.88 16.34 30.31
N ASP A 144 -38.44 17.49 29.97
CA ASP A 144 -39.32 18.17 30.91
C ASP A 144 -40.74 17.63 30.66
N PRO A 145 -41.51 17.37 31.72
CA PRO A 145 -42.43 18.42 32.16
C PRO A 145 -42.52 18.55 33.69
N ASP A 146 -42.89 19.77 34.11
CA ASP A 146 -43.57 20.17 35.34
C ASP A 146 -43.69 19.13 36.47
N LEU A 147 -43.23 19.52 37.67
CA LEU A 147 -43.93 19.21 38.92
C LEU A 147 -43.43 20.13 40.07
N ARG A 148 -44.36 20.98 40.52
CA ARG A 148 -44.49 21.75 41.78
C ARG A 148 -44.15 23.23 41.77
#